data_AF-A0A0C2L7G8-F1
#
_entry.id   AF-A0A0C2L7G8-F1
#
_cell.length_a   1.000
_cell.length_b   1.000
_cell.length_c   1.000
_cell.angle_alpha   90.00
_cell.angle_beta   90.00
_cell.angle_gamma   90.00
#
_symmetry.space_group_name_H-M   'P 1'
#
loop_
_entity.id
_entity.type
_entity.pdbx_description
1 polymer ?
#
loop_
_entity_poly.entity_id
_entity_poly.type
_entity_poly.pdbx_seq_one_letter_code
_entity_poly.pdbx_strand_id
1 'polypeptide(L)' 'AGATFSALKIQLCLPEVLIVGQRCTPAGRCPDTSKVDKILNWPDLTTPKEARGFLGLCG' A
#
# COMPACT_ATOMS: atom_id res chain seq x y z
N ALA A 1 20.39 4.03 24.10
CA ALA A 1 19.68 3.66 22.86
C ALA A 1 18.39 4.44 22.80
N GLY A 2 18.12 5.14 21.71
CA GLY A 2 16.89 5.90 21.52
C GLY A 2 16.45 5.80 20.06
N ALA A 3 15.15 5.89 19.82
CA ALA A 3 14.56 5.95 18.49
C ALA A 3 13.61 7.14 18.41
N THR A 4 13.67 7.90 17.33
CA THR A 4 12.77 9.03 17.08
C THR A 4 11.67 8.57 16.14
N PHE A 5 10.41 8.77 16.53
CA PHE A 5 9.26 8.47 15.69
C PHE A 5 8.65 9.77 15.16
N SER A 6 8.08 9.70 13.96
CA SER A 6 7.31 10.82 13.41
C SER A 6 5.93 10.82 14.05
N ALA A 7 5.64 11.83 14.87
CA ALA A 7 4.34 11.97 15.54
C ALA A 7 3.17 12.04 14.55
N LEU A 8 3.38 12.56 13.33
CA LEU A 8 2.35 12.66 12.29
C LEU A 8 2.06 11.33 11.56
N LYS A 9 3.01 10.39 11.59
CA LYS A 9 2.89 9.09 10.90
C LYS A 9 2.58 7.95 11.85
N ILE A 10 2.57 8.19 13.16
CA ILE A 10 2.31 7.16 14.15
C ILE A 10 0.82 6.80 14.15
N GLN A 11 0.54 5.50 14.15
CA GLN A 11 -0.82 4.95 14.25
C GLN A 11 -0.89 4.15 15.54
N LEU A 12 -1.59 4.68 16.56
CA LEU A 12 -1.69 4.08 17.89
C LEU A 12 -3.15 3.75 18.22
N CYS A 13 -3.39 2.53 18.71
CA CYS A 13 -4.69 2.07 19.20
C CYS A 13 -5.87 2.25 18.21
N LEU A 14 -5.59 2.19 16.90
CA LEU A 14 -6.61 2.25 15.86
C LEU A 14 -7.08 0.84 15.49
N PRO A 15 -8.40 0.64 15.24
CA PRO A 15 -8.92 -0.65 14.80
C PRO A 15 -8.43 -1.02 13.39
N GLU A 16 -8.17 -0.03 12.54
CA GLU A 16 -7.56 -0.21 11.22
C GLU A 16 -6.21 0.51 11.15
N VAL A 17 -5.16 -0.21 10.76
CA VAL A 17 -3.79 0.30 10.71
C VAL A 17 -3.13 -0.10 9.39
N LEU A 18 -2.34 0.79 8.80
CA LEU A 18 -1.57 0.51 7.60
C LEU A 18 -0.18 -0.01 7.99
N ILE A 19 0.03 -1.32 7.81
CA ILE A 19 1.27 -2.01 8.18
C ILE A 19 1.91 -2.58 6.92
N VAL A 20 3.11 -2.09 6.56
CA VAL A 20 3.87 -2.56 5.38
C VAL A 20 3.02 -2.48 4.08
N GLY A 21 2.22 -1.43 3.95
CA GLY A 21 1.34 -1.24 2.79
C GLY A 21 0.21 -2.27 2.67
N GLN A 22 -0.19 -2.86 3.79
CA GLN A 22 -1.42 -3.65 3.93
C GLN A 22 -2.32 -2.96 4.96
N ARG A 23 -3.62 -2.96 4.71
CA ARG A 23 -4.61 -2.50 5.66
C ARG A 23 -4.98 -3.65 6.59
N CYS A 24 -4.54 -3.55 7.84
CA CYS A 24 -4.82 -4.52 8.88
C CYS A 24 -6.06 -4.07 9.64
N THR A 25 -7.09 -4.90 9.64
CA THR A 25 -8.35 -4.71 10.37
C THR A 25 -8.55 -5.88 11.35
N PRO A 26 -9.49 -5.81 12.31
CA PRO A 26 -9.75 -6.92 13.22
C PRO A 26 -10.23 -8.18 12.50
N ALA A 27 -10.86 -8.03 11.33
CA ALA A 27 -11.32 -9.12 10.48
C ALA A 27 -10.19 -9.77 9.65
N GLY A 28 -9.02 -9.14 9.58
CA GLY A 28 -7.88 -9.66 8.83
C GLY A 28 -7.16 -8.59 8.00
N ARG A 29 -6.36 -9.07 7.04
CA ARG A 29 -5.54 -8.22 6.17
C ARG A 29 -6.25 -7.98 4.84
N CYS A 30 -6.32 -6.72 4.45
CA CYS A 30 -6.80 -6.29 3.16
C CYS A 30 -5.70 -5.51 2.42
N PRO A 31 -5.70 -5.51 1.08
CA PRO A 31 -4.83 -4.62 0.32
C PRO A 31 -5.13 -3.17 0.67
N ASP A 32 -4.07 -2.37 0.72
CA ASP A 32 -4.19 -0.92 0.90
C ASP A 32 -4.97 -0.31 -0.27
N THR A 33 -5.93 0.57 0.03
CA THR A 33 -6.77 1.21 -0.98
C THR A 33 -5.92 1.99 -1.97
N SER A 34 -4.81 2.61 -1.51
CA SER A 34 -3.90 3.33 -2.38
C SER A 34 -3.22 2.44 -3.44
N LYS A 35 -3.01 1.16 -3.15
CA LYS A 35 -2.47 0.19 -4.11
C LYS A 35 -3.54 -0.27 -5.08
N VAL A 36 -4.76 -0.50 -4.58
CA VAL A 36 -5.92 -0.86 -5.41
C VAL A 36 -6.21 0.25 -6.42
N ASP A 37 -6.22 1.51 -5.98
CA ASP A 37 -6.45 2.67 -6.85
C ASP A 37 -5.40 2.79 -7.95
N LYS A 38 -4.14 2.46 -7.67
CA LYS A 38 -3.07 2.46 -8.69
C LYS A 38 -3.27 1.40 -9.76
N ILE A 39 -3.82 0.24 -9.39
CA ILE A 39 -4.11 -0.83 -10.34
C ILE A 39 -5.34 -0.46 -11.18
N LEU A 40 -6.39 0.07 -10.54
CA LEU A 40 -7.63 0.46 -11.22
C LEU A 40 -7.44 1.63 -12.19
N ASN A 41 -6.60 2.61 -11.82
CA ASN A 41 -6.33 3.79 -12.63
C ASN A 41 -5.07 3.63 -13.51
N TRP A 42 -4.54 2.41 -13.65
CA TRP A 42 -3.35 2.21 -14.48
C TRP A 42 -3.70 2.45 -15.96
N PRO A 43 -2.94 3.30 -16.68
CA PRO A 43 -3.22 3.60 -18.08
C PRO A 43 -2.96 2.39 -18.99
N ASP A 44 -3.52 2.40 -20.20
CA ASP A 44 -3.35 1.32 -21.16
C ASP A 44 -1.87 1.02 -21.40
N LEU A 45 -1.53 -0.28 -21.35
CA LEU A 45 -0.16 -0.76 -21.51
C LEU A 45 0.24 -0.71 -22.99
N THR A 46 0.87 0.39 -23.39
CA THR A 46 1.30 0.59 -24.79
C THR A 46 2.73 0.12 -25.03
N THR A 47 3.57 0.13 -23.99
CA THR A 47 4.97 -0.25 -24.11
C THR A 47 5.35 -1.47 -23.25
N PRO A 48 6.36 -2.26 -23.67
CA PRO A 48 6.87 -3.37 -22.86
C PRO A 48 7.45 -2.94 -21.51
N LYS A 49 7.78 -1.66 -21.34
CA LYS A 49 8.28 -1.10 -20.07
C LYS A 49 7.13 -0.89 -19.09
N GLU A 50 6.01 -0.35 -19.55
CA GLU A 50 4.78 -0.20 -18.76
C GLU A 50 4.25 -1.56 -18.31
N ALA A 51 4.23 -2.55 -19.21
CA ALA A 51 3.80 -3.91 -18.88
C ALA A 51 4.65 -4.53 -17.74
N ARG A 52 5.97 -4.35 -17.79
CA ARG A 52 6.88 -4.80 -16.71
C ARG A 52 6.66 -4.03 -15.41
N GLY A 53 6.40 -2.72 -15.49
CA GLY A 53 6.08 -1.89 -14.32
C GLY A 53 4.79 -2.32 -13.64
N PHE A 54 3.75 -2.64 -14.41
CA PHE A 54 2.49 -3.14 -13.90
C PHE A 54 2.64 -4.52 -13.25
N LEU A 55 3.33 -5.46 -13.91
CA LEU A 55 3.60 -6.77 -13.33
C LEU A 55 4.39 -6.68 -12.02
N GLY A 56 5.33 -5.73 -11.93
CA GLY A 56 6.07 -5.46 -10.69
C GLY A 56 5.25 -4.79 -9.58
N LEU A 57 4.12 -4.17 -9.91
CA LEU A 57 3.17 -3.63 -8.92
C LEU A 57 2.23 -4.72 -8.39
N CYS A 58 1.87 -5.69 -9.23
CA CYS A 58 0.97 -6.79 -8.88
C CYS A 58 1.65 -7.96 -8.16
N GLY A 59 2.97 -8.13 -8.34
CA GLY A 59 3.78 -9.14 -7.64
C GLY A 59 4.22 -8.69 -6.25
#